data_AF-A0A2V6LFF9-F1
#
_entry.id   AF-A0A2V6LFF9-F1
#
_cell.length_a   1.000
_cell.length_b   1.000
_cell.length_c   1.000
_cell.angle_alpha   90.00
_cell.angle_beta   90.00
_cell.angle_gamma   90.00
#
_symmetry.space_group_name_H-M   'P 1'
#
loop_
_entity.id
_entity.type
_entity.pdbx_description
1 polymer ?
#
loop_
_entity_poly.entity_id
_entity_poly.type
_entity_poly.pdbx_seq_one_letter_code
_entity_poly.pdbx_strand_id
1 'polypeptide(L)'
;MLDAAWKHRSRIERLTLTNSKMWLSIVGLDETTRVAMQIKSDGGKPWFELGNVRNEWKKGIPANDIYTGDNTVPYLGARSNFIPTEEIVCVTPADFGFWEFKDKLLEKGGFHSTLPNMNLVQRLVVSHLKGEIYGDVWGRPAPDLDLAQHPWNPPISGLRAA
;
A
#
# COMPACT_ATOMS: atom_id res chain seq x y z
N MET A 1 -21.14 21.45 -6.70
CA MET A 1 -20.46 20.52 -5.75
C MET A 1 -19.52 19.57 -6.47
N LEU A 2 -19.95 18.93 -7.59
CA LEU A 2 -19.09 18.05 -8.39
C LEU A 2 -17.89 18.78 -9.01
N ASP A 3 -18.04 20.00 -9.51
CA ASP A 3 -16.92 20.77 -10.07
C ASP A 3 -15.83 21.11 -9.04
N ALA A 4 -16.23 21.39 -7.80
CA ALA A 4 -15.30 21.67 -6.71
C ALA A 4 -14.51 20.41 -6.33
N ALA A 5 -15.20 19.25 -6.25
CA ALA A 5 -14.56 17.96 -6.02
C ALA A 5 -13.60 17.59 -7.16
N TRP A 6 -14.02 17.81 -8.42
CA TRP A 6 -13.18 17.56 -9.59
C TRP A 6 -11.93 18.44 -9.61
N LYS A 7 -12.09 19.76 -9.41
CA LYS A 7 -10.96 20.69 -9.31
C LYS A 7 -10.01 20.32 -8.18
N HIS A 8 -10.54 19.92 -7.02
CA HIS A 8 -9.71 19.47 -5.90
C HIS A 8 -8.93 18.20 -6.27
N ARG A 9 -9.58 17.19 -6.83
CA ARG A 9 -8.95 15.94 -7.27
C ARG A 9 -7.85 16.21 -8.29
N SER A 10 -8.14 16.96 -9.35
CA SER A 10 -7.16 17.29 -10.39
C SER A 10 -5.97 18.08 -9.84
N ARG A 11 -6.15 18.91 -8.81
CA ARG A 11 -5.04 19.60 -8.15
C ARG A 11 -4.14 18.64 -7.38
N ILE A 12 -4.73 17.69 -6.64
CA ILE A 12 -3.96 16.66 -5.89
C ILE A 12 -3.24 15.71 -6.85
N GLU A 13 -3.89 15.29 -7.94
CA GLU A 13 -3.29 14.41 -8.95
C GLU A 13 -2.11 15.05 -9.70
N ARG A 14 -2.01 16.38 -9.70
CA ARG A 14 -0.90 17.15 -10.28
C ARG A 14 0.16 17.54 -9.26
N LEU A 15 0.02 17.12 -8.00
CA LEU A 15 1.02 17.43 -6.98
C LEU A 15 2.32 16.73 -7.35
N THR A 16 3.37 17.52 -7.57
CA THR A 16 4.74 17.04 -7.73
C THR A 16 5.54 17.43 -6.50
N LEU A 17 6.16 16.46 -5.86
CA LEU A 17 7.04 16.71 -4.73
C LEU A 17 8.42 17.17 -5.22
N THR A 18 8.99 18.18 -4.58
CA THR A 18 10.38 18.60 -4.84
C THR A 18 11.38 17.51 -4.46
N ASN A 19 11.06 16.73 -3.44
CA ASN A 19 11.81 15.56 -3.02
C ASN A 19 10.83 14.49 -2.51
N SER A 20 10.49 13.52 -3.38
CA SER A 20 9.61 12.40 -3.04
C SER A 20 10.15 11.54 -1.91
N LYS A 21 11.48 11.41 -1.83
CA LYS A 21 12.21 10.65 -0.81
C LYS A 21 12.08 11.18 0.61
N MET A 22 11.48 12.36 0.82
CA MET A 22 11.10 12.82 2.16
C MET A 22 9.87 12.08 2.71
N TRP A 23 9.13 11.39 1.85
CA TRP A 23 7.92 10.65 2.19
C TRP A 23 8.21 9.16 2.21
N LEU A 24 7.57 8.47 3.14
CA LEU A 24 7.57 7.02 3.20
C LEU A 24 6.13 6.53 3.00
N SER A 25 5.90 5.78 1.93
CA SER A 25 4.63 5.11 1.67
C SER A 25 4.80 3.62 1.95
N ILE A 26 4.16 3.15 3.02
CA ILE A 26 4.09 1.74 3.38
C ILE A 26 2.70 1.24 3.01
N VAL A 27 2.63 0.17 2.21
CA VAL A 27 1.37 -0.40 1.72
C VAL A 27 1.25 -1.87 2.09
N GLY A 28 0.15 -2.24 2.76
CA GLY A 28 -0.16 -3.64 3.04
C GLY A 28 -0.74 -4.34 1.80
N LEU A 29 -0.26 -5.55 1.53
CA LEU A 29 -0.72 -6.44 0.46
C LEU A 29 -1.04 -7.82 1.01
N ASP A 30 -1.51 -8.69 0.12
CA ASP A 30 -1.76 -10.12 0.37
C ASP A 30 -2.89 -10.40 1.37
N GLU A 31 -3.87 -9.50 1.43
CA GLU A 31 -5.11 -9.72 2.19
C GLU A 31 -6.34 -9.64 1.29
N THR A 32 -7.34 -10.44 1.62
CA THR A 32 -8.64 -10.43 0.94
C THR A 32 -9.31 -9.08 1.16
N THR A 33 -9.36 -8.27 0.10
CA THR A 33 -9.73 -6.85 0.16
C THR A 33 -10.76 -6.50 -0.90
N ARG A 34 -11.63 -5.53 -0.62
CA ARG A 34 -12.56 -5.03 -1.64
C ARG A 34 -11.84 -4.06 -2.58
N VAL A 35 -11.61 -4.50 -3.81
CA VAL A 35 -10.74 -3.79 -4.78
C VAL A 35 -11.50 -3.05 -5.89
N ALA A 36 -12.80 -3.30 -6.03
CA ALA A 36 -13.61 -2.70 -7.08
C ALA A 36 -15.03 -2.38 -6.61
N MET A 37 -15.61 -1.37 -7.23
CA MET A 37 -17.00 -0.95 -7.05
C MET A 37 -17.57 -0.65 -8.43
N GLN A 38 -18.82 -1.04 -8.65
CA GLN A 38 -19.56 -0.72 -9.87
C GLN A 38 -20.61 0.33 -9.54
N ILE A 39 -20.79 1.29 -10.46
CA ILE A 39 -21.91 2.23 -10.38
C ILE A 39 -22.96 1.72 -11.36
N LYS A 40 -24.11 1.30 -10.84
CA LYS A 40 -25.28 0.90 -11.62
C LYS A 40 -26.34 2.01 -11.58
N SER A 41 -27.27 1.96 -12.52
CA SER A 41 -28.47 2.80 -12.49
C SER A 41 -29.59 2.03 -11.82
N ASP A 42 -30.15 2.57 -10.73
CA ASP A 42 -31.35 2.07 -10.07
C ASP A 42 -32.44 3.16 -10.09
N GLY A 43 -33.53 2.93 -10.83
CA GLY A 43 -34.59 3.92 -11.01
C GLY A 43 -34.15 5.28 -11.56
N GLY A 44 -33.10 5.29 -12.40
CA GLY A 44 -32.51 6.53 -12.95
C GLY A 44 -31.57 7.28 -12.00
N LYS A 45 -31.25 6.70 -10.84
CA LYS A 45 -30.29 7.24 -9.86
C LYS A 45 -29.03 6.38 -9.81
N PRO A 46 -27.85 6.97 -9.54
CA PRO A 46 -26.64 6.19 -9.34
C PRO A 46 -26.74 5.32 -8.08
N TRP A 47 -26.45 4.04 -8.21
CA TRP A 47 -26.36 3.08 -7.12
C TRP A 47 -24.96 2.45 -7.09
N PHE A 48 -24.36 2.41 -5.91
CA PHE A 48 -23.01 1.87 -5.73
C PHE A 48 -23.10 0.42 -5.31
N GLU A 49 -22.68 -0.48 -6.18
CA GLU A 49 -22.58 -1.90 -5.87
C GLU A 49 -21.13 -2.24 -5.56
N LEU A 50 -20.91 -2.63 -4.31
CA LEU A 50 -19.62 -3.10 -3.85
C LEU A 50 -19.30 -4.44 -4.50
N GLY A 51 -18.15 -4.53 -5.17
CA GLY A 51 -17.68 -5.78 -5.73
C GLY A 51 -17.31 -6.80 -4.65
N ASN A 52 -17.14 -8.05 -5.08
CA ASN A 52 -16.57 -9.09 -4.25
C ASN A 52 -15.14 -8.73 -3.82
N VAL A 53 -14.78 -9.20 -2.62
CA VAL A 53 -13.40 -9.13 -2.14
C VAL A 53 -12.49 -10.01 -3.01
N ARG A 54 -11.24 -9.61 -3.18
CA ARG A 54 -10.22 -10.32 -3.98
C ARG A 54 -8.86 -10.23 -3.29
N ASN A 55 -8.03 -11.22 -3.53
CA ASN A 55 -6.59 -11.15 -3.33
C ASN A 55 -5.94 -11.93 -4.47
N GLU A 56 -5.41 -11.21 -5.45
CA GLU A 56 -4.74 -11.82 -6.60
C GLU A 56 -3.23 -11.95 -6.40
N TRP A 57 -2.70 -11.48 -5.26
CA TRP A 57 -1.27 -11.49 -4.96
C TRP A 57 -0.65 -12.89 -5.06
N LYS A 58 0.38 -13.03 -5.89
CA LYS A 58 1.19 -14.25 -6.00
C LYS A 58 2.63 -14.01 -5.57
N LYS A 59 3.06 -14.78 -4.58
CA LYS A 59 4.43 -14.74 -4.06
C LYS A 59 5.46 -15.07 -5.15
N GLY A 60 6.48 -14.24 -5.29
CA GLY A 60 7.69 -14.55 -6.07
C GLY A 60 7.58 -14.34 -7.59
N ILE A 61 6.52 -13.69 -8.08
CA ILE A 61 6.36 -13.35 -9.49
C ILE A 61 6.17 -11.82 -9.58
N PRO A 62 6.87 -11.10 -10.48
CA PRO A 62 6.48 -9.75 -10.86
C PRO A 62 5.15 -9.85 -11.62
N ALA A 63 4.09 -9.96 -10.85
CA ALA A 63 2.75 -10.10 -11.36
C ALA A 63 2.04 -8.78 -11.10
N ASN A 64 1.39 -8.25 -12.14
CA ASN A 64 0.49 -7.10 -12.11
C ASN A 64 -0.77 -7.38 -11.24
N ASP A 65 -0.59 -8.06 -10.11
CA ASP A 65 -1.59 -8.50 -9.14
C ASP A 65 -2.01 -7.31 -8.26
N ILE A 66 -2.44 -6.24 -8.91
CA ILE A 66 -2.86 -4.98 -8.29
C ILE A 66 -4.18 -5.11 -7.52
N TYR A 67 -4.92 -6.20 -7.74
CA TYR A 67 -6.15 -6.55 -7.04
C TYR A 67 -5.86 -7.28 -5.73
N THR A 68 -5.18 -6.57 -4.84
CA THR A 68 -4.88 -6.98 -3.46
C THR A 68 -5.06 -5.77 -2.53
N GLY A 69 -4.73 -5.91 -1.25
CA GLY A 69 -4.76 -4.83 -0.26
C GLY A 69 -4.45 -5.34 1.13
N ASP A 70 -4.89 -4.59 2.14
CA ASP A 70 -4.59 -4.84 3.55
C ASP A 70 -5.82 -5.28 4.37
N ASN A 71 -6.80 -5.92 3.72
CA ASN A 71 -8.14 -6.27 4.20
C ASN A 71 -9.16 -5.10 4.15
N THR A 72 -8.71 -3.84 4.22
CA THR A 72 -9.60 -2.67 4.18
C THR A 72 -9.39 -1.80 2.95
N VAL A 73 -8.16 -1.38 2.72
CA VAL A 73 -7.75 -0.48 1.65
C VAL A 73 -7.12 -1.30 0.53
N PRO A 74 -7.65 -1.23 -0.71
CA PRO A 74 -7.03 -1.89 -1.83
C PRO A 74 -5.70 -1.22 -2.19
N TYR A 75 -4.75 -1.98 -2.72
CA TYR A 75 -3.42 -1.50 -3.13
C TYR A 75 -3.51 -0.20 -3.95
N LEU A 76 -4.33 -0.19 -5.00
CA LEU A 76 -4.52 1.00 -5.85
C LEU A 76 -5.07 2.22 -5.10
N GLY A 77 -5.83 2.01 -4.02
CA GLY A 77 -6.34 3.08 -3.16
C GLY A 77 -5.34 3.55 -2.11
N ALA A 78 -4.38 2.71 -1.73
CA ALA A 78 -3.31 3.06 -0.79
C ALA A 78 -2.17 3.86 -1.44
N ARG A 79 -2.03 3.75 -2.77
CA ARG A 79 -1.01 4.50 -3.53
C ARG A 79 -1.27 6.01 -3.48
N SER A 80 -0.21 6.76 -3.24
CA SER A 80 -0.20 8.21 -3.44
C SER A 80 0.36 8.51 -4.82
N ASN A 81 -0.45 9.08 -5.72
CA ASN A 81 -0.04 9.39 -7.10
C ASN A 81 1.20 10.31 -7.21
N PHE A 82 1.49 11.07 -6.15
CA PHE A 82 2.63 11.99 -6.09
C PHE A 82 3.92 11.33 -5.56
N ILE A 83 3.87 10.04 -5.20
CA ILE A 83 5.04 9.22 -4.82
C ILE A 83 5.31 8.25 -5.99
N PRO A 84 6.53 8.22 -6.55
CA PRO A 84 6.89 7.28 -7.61
C PRO A 84 6.68 5.82 -7.17
N THR A 85 6.22 4.97 -8.08
CA THR A 85 5.90 3.56 -7.79
C THR A 85 7.11 2.79 -7.29
N GLU A 86 8.29 3.10 -7.81
CA GLU A 86 9.57 2.53 -7.39
C GLU A 86 9.99 2.89 -5.96
N GLU A 87 9.37 3.91 -5.35
CA GLU A 87 9.64 4.34 -3.97
C GLU A 87 8.67 3.73 -2.95
N ILE A 88 7.60 3.06 -3.40
CA ILE A 88 6.62 2.43 -2.51
C ILE A 88 7.25 1.22 -1.83
N VAL A 89 7.02 1.10 -0.52
CA VAL A 89 7.45 -0.04 0.28
C VAL A 89 6.22 -0.89 0.60
N CYS A 90 6.12 -2.07 0.01
CA CYS A 90 5.05 -3.00 0.30
C CYS A 90 5.44 -4.00 1.38
N VAL A 91 4.45 -4.45 2.14
CA VAL A 91 4.59 -5.52 3.16
C VAL A 91 3.36 -6.43 3.14
N THR A 92 3.55 -7.70 3.48
CA THR A 92 2.50 -8.71 3.58
C THR A 92 2.45 -9.31 4.99
N PRO A 93 1.38 -10.02 5.37
CA PRO A 93 1.33 -10.76 6.64
C PRO A 93 2.52 -11.71 6.84
N ALA A 94 3.05 -12.29 5.76
CA ALA A 94 4.20 -13.19 5.79
C ALA A 94 5.52 -12.50 6.17
N ASP A 95 5.58 -11.17 6.10
CA ASP A 95 6.72 -10.38 6.55
C ASP A 95 6.74 -10.21 8.08
N PHE A 96 5.72 -10.68 8.81
CA PHE A 96 5.66 -10.61 10.26
C PHE A 96 5.75 -12.02 10.86
N GLY A 97 6.45 -12.12 12.00
CA GLY A 97 6.52 -13.39 12.73
C GLY A 97 5.13 -13.82 13.21
N PHE A 98 4.84 -15.12 13.16
CA PHE A 98 3.55 -15.68 13.61
C PHE A 98 3.12 -15.18 15.00
N TRP A 99 4.09 -15.02 15.91
CA TRP A 99 3.87 -14.50 17.26
C TRP A 99 3.53 -13.01 17.27
N GLU A 100 4.23 -12.19 16.49
CA GLU A 100 3.94 -10.76 16.38
C GLU A 100 2.54 -10.51 15.82
N PHE A 101 2.14 -11.27 14.80
CA PHE A 101 0.81 -11.17 14.24
C PHE A 101 -0.22 -11.61 15.27
N LYS A 102 -0.07 -12.79 15.90
CA LYS A 102 -1.03 -13.31 16.88
C LYS A 102 -1.18 -12.43 18.13
N ASP A 103 -0.09 -11.87 18.65
CA ASP A 103 -0.11 -10.98 19.82
C ASP A 103 -0.88 -9.68 19.54
N LYS A 104 -0.88 -9.21 18.29
CA LYS A 104 -1.61 -8.01 17.86
C LYS A 104 -3.00 -8.32 17.26
N LEU A 105 -3.24 -9.55 16.81
CA LEU A 105 -4.46 -10.00 16.12
C LEU A 105 -5.58 -10.46 17.09
N LEU A 106 -5.28 -10.74 18.36
CA LEU A 106 -6.27 -11.33 19.27
C LEU A 106 -7.48 -10.44 19.64
N GLU A 107 -7.58 -9.18 19.19
CA GLU A 107 -8.72 -8.29 19.56
C GLU A 107 -9.50 -7.60 18.41
N LYS A 108 -9.59 -8.19 17.20
CA LYS A 108 -10.65 -7.93 16.16
C LYS A 108 -10.34 -6.97 14.98
N GLY A 109 -9.13 -6.43 14.86
CA GLY A 109 -8.79 -5.54 13.75
C GLY A 109 -7.96 -6.26 12.67
N GLY A 110 -8.41 -6.31 11.41
CA GLY A 110 -7.67 -6.90 10.29
C GLY A 110 -6.31 -6.23 10.04
N PHE A 111 -5.52 -6.76 9.09
CA PHE A 111 -4.14 -6.33 8.82
C PHE A 111 -3.96 -4.81 8.72
N HIS A 112 -4.88 -4.10 8.05
CA HIS A 112 -4.94 -2.63 7.99
C HIS A 112 -4.75 -1.95 9.35
N SER A 113 -5.50 -2.41 10.35
CA SER A 113 -5.51 -1.78 11.69
C SER A 113 -4.30 -2.12 12.53
N THR A 114 -3.65 -3.27 12.25
CA THR A 114 -2.49 -3.72 13.01
C THR A 114 -1.19 -3.25 12.39
N LEU A 115 -1.18 -2.95 11.09
CA LEU A 115 -0.01 -2.53 10.32
C LEU A 115 0.79 -1.40 11.00
N PRO A 116 0.20 -0.28 11.47
CA PRO A 116 0.94 0.77 12.14
C PRO A 116 1.57 0.31 13.46
N ASN A 117 1.04 -0.73 14.10
CA ASN A 117 1.57 -1.24 15.36
C ASN A 117 2.64 -2.30 15.16
N MET A 118 2.97 -2.71 13.93
CA MET A 118 3.98 -3.75 13.67
C MET A 118 5.41 -3.25 13.85
N ASN A 119 6.28 -4.07 14.43
CA ASN A 119 7.68 -3.77 14.73
C ASN A 119 8.46 -3.48 13.46
N LEU A 120 8.29 -4.29 12.40
CA LEU A 120 8.92 -4.02 11.10
C LEU A 120 8.50 -2.64 10.56
N VAL A 121 7.20 -2.31 10.61
CA VAL A 121 6.67 -1.02 10.16
C VAL A 121 7.23 0.14 10.98
N GLN A 122 7.27 0.00 12.31
CA GLN A 122 7.87 0.99 13.21
C GLN A 122 9.36 1.18 12.92
N ARG A 123 10.11 0.10 12.68
CA ARG A 123 11.52 0.18 12.29
C ARG A 123 11.72 0.85 10.93
N LEU A 124 10.84 0.61 9.95
CA LEU A 124 10.85 1.33 8.67
C LEU A 124 10.63 2.84 8.87
N VAL A 125 9.64 3.21 9.66
CA VAL A 125 9.33 4.62 9.98
C VAL A 125 10.51 5.30 10.67
N VAL A 126 11.07 4.68 11.72
CA VAL A 126 12.23 5.23 12.44
C VAL A 126 13.44 5.33 11.51
N SER A 127 13.70 4.31 10.69
CA SER A 127 14.83 4.32 9.76
C SER A 127 14.73 5.43 8.73
N HIS A 128 13.53 5.68 8.20
CA HIS A 128 13.25 6.80 7.30
C HIS A 128 13.45 8.16 7.98
N LEU A 129 12.87 8.35 9.16
CA LEU A 129 12.93 9.64 9.87
C LEU A 129 14.35 9.98 10.37
N LYS A 130 15.17 8.97 10.65
CA LYS A 130 16.53 9.13 11.14
C LYS A 130 17.59 9.08 10.04
N GLY A 131 17.26 8.55 8.88
CA GLY A 131 18.19 8.43 7.74
C GLY A 131 19.22 7.30 7.88
N GLU A 132 19.01 6.35 8.78
CA GLU A 132 19.87 5.18 8.99
C GLU A 132 19.04 3.94 9.32
N ILE A 133 19.59 2.74 9.14
CA ILE A 133 18.86 1.48 9.34
C ILE A 133 18.80 1.13 10.84
N TYR A 134 17.58 0.98 11.38
CA TYR A 134 17.35 0.55 12.75
C TYR A 134 16.84 -0.88 12.81
N GLY A 135 17.72 -1.81 13.20
CA GLY A 135 17.41 -3.24 13.31
C GLY A 135 17.17 -3.90 11.95
N ASP A 136 16.51 -5.06 11.97
CA ASP A 136 16.21 -5.78 10.73
C ASP A 136 15.00 -5.17 10.02
N VAL A 137 15.25 -4.58 8.85
CA VAL A 137 14.23 -3.99 7.97
C VAL A 137 14.32 -4.55 6.57
N TRP A 138 13.16 -4.71 5.97
CA TRP A 138 12.96 -5.16 4.60
C TRP A 138 11.61 -4.66 4.09
N GLY A 139 11.38 -4.85 2.81
CA GLY A 139 10.09 -4.61 2.18
C GLY A 139 10.01 -5.29 0.84
N ARG A 140 8.97 -4.97 0.09
CA ARG A 140 8.70 -5.51 -1.24
C ARG A 140 8.45 -4.36 -2.21
N PRO A 141 8.83 -4.49 -3.49
CA PRO A 141 8.40 -3.56 -4.51
C PRO A 141 6.89 -3.60 -4.70
N ALA A 142 6.34 -2.52 -5.24
CA ALA A 142 4.98 -2.47 -5.74
C ALA A 142 4.71 -3.58 -6.78
N PRO A 143 3.52 -4.21 -6.80
CA PRO A 143 3.17 -5.28 -7.75
C PRO A 143 3.17 -4.83 -9.21
N ASP A 144 2.88 -3.56 -9.49
CA ASP A 144 2.90 -2.99 -10.85
C ASP A 144 4.22 -2.29 -11.20
N LEU A 145 5.28 -2.49 -10.40
CA LEU A 145 6.60 -1.99 -10.73
C LEU A 145 7.29 -2.91 -11.76
N ASP A 146 7.58 -2.38 -12.95
CA ASP A 146 8.46 -3.06 -13.90
C ASP A 146 9.91 -2.97 -13.41
N LEU A 147 10.35 -4.00 -12.68
CA LEU A 147 11.69 -4.10 -12.12
C LEU A 147 12.80 -4.11 -13.18
N ALA A 148 12.50 -4.44 -14.44
CA ALA A 148 13.49 -4.46 -15.50
C ALA A 148 13.82 -3.04 -15.99
N GLN A 149 12.83 -2.14 -15.98
CA GLN A 149 13.00 -0.75 -16.43
C GLN A 149 13.25 0.21 -15.27
N HIS A 150 12.62 -0.07 -14.12
CA HIS A 150 12.62 0.78 -12.95
C HIS A 150 13.00 -0.05 -11.72
N PRO A 151 14.29 -0.09 -11.35
CA PRO A 151 14.70 -0.82 -10.17
C PRO A 151 14.01 -0.24 -8.95
N TRP A 152 13.59 -1.11 -8.03
CA TRP A 152 13.02 -0.69 -6.77
C TRP A 152 14.00 0.21 -6.01
N ASN A 153 13.54 1.39 -5.66
CA ASN A 153 14.33 2.47 -5.12
C ASN A 153 13.56 3.09 -3.95
N PRO A 154 13.50 2.44 -2.78
CA PRO A 154 12.77 2.97 -1.63
C PRO A 154 13.42 4.24 -1.05
N PRO A 155 12.71 5.03 -0.23
CA PRO A 155 13.26 6.22 0.42
C PRO A 155 14.24 5.91 1.56
N ILE A 156 14.29 4.67 2.02
CA ILE A 156 15.22 4.19 3.03
C ILE A 156 16.45 3.60 2.33
N SER A 157 17.60 4.27 2.49
CA SER A 157 18.87 3.81 1.90
C SER A 157 19.28 2.45 2.46
N GLY A 158 19.63 1.50 1.59
CA GLY A 158 20.05 0.16 1.99
C GLY A 158 18.92 -0.80 2.39
N LEU A 159 17.65 -0.42 2.20
CA LEU A 159 16.52 -1.31 2.43
C LEU A 159 16.56 -2.52 1.46
N ARG A 160 16.36 -3.72 2.01
CA ARG A 160 16.45 -4.99 1.28
C ARG A 160 15.07 -5.50 0.85
N ALA A 161 15.03 -6.17 -0.29
CA ALA A 161 13.84 -6.89 -0.75
C ALA A 161 13.68 -8.22 0.00
N ALA A 162 12.43 -8.61 0.28
CA ALA A 162 12.06 -9.81 1.02
C ALA A 162 11.48 -10.94 0.15
#